data_AF-A0A9D8AFA3-F1
#
_entry.id   AF-A0A9D8AFA3-F1
#
_cell.length_a   1.000
_cell.length_b   1.000
_cell.length_c   1.000
_cell.angle_alpha   90.00
_cell.angle_beta   90.00
_cell.angle_gamma   90.00
#
_symmetry.space_group_name_H-M   'P 1'
#
loop_
_entity.id
_entity.type
_entity.pdbx_description
1 polymer ?
#
loop_
_entity_poly.entity_id
_entity_poly.type
_entity_poly.pdbx_seq_one_letter_code
_entity_poly.pdbx_strand_id
1 'polypeptide(L)'
;MKKIRRLEGFKNPEDIWDLETYDEIKSKIEKVSPNVREFVQEHELDSETKRCLDKTRAFCSELSEEFRQVFLSLLEQYRNERRQISQKIIDYLLEKKFDLPNFTIAHGEKVQELLKEYDLDVEVNGQNLLLVFQLPKPLAQFWWKGGADSWGDMSEDVEDDIIEWGHFYRELMPVVWEEQGRYENENGLDFSRVNGVGEHDPKKYYYIWEMSEWEN
;
A
#
# COMPACT_ATOMS: atom_id res chain seq x y z
N MET A 1 -8.54 24.23 41.08
CA MET A 1 -8.08 22.92 41.58
C MET A 1 -8.91 21.81 40.95
N LYS A 2 -8.22 20.79 40.43
CA LYS A 2 -8.63 19.41 40.09
C LYS A 2 -9.81 19.17 39.12
N LYS A 3 -9.42 18.91 37.86
CA LYS A 3 -10.15 18.12 36.86
C LYS A 3 -10.60 16.79 37.46
N ILE A 4 -11.90 16.52 37.44
CA ILE A 4 -12.48 15.21 37.71
C ILE A 4 -12.14 14.32 36.50
N ARG A 5 -11.20 13.38 36.70
CA ARG A 5 -10.91 12.29 35.75
C ARG A 5 -12.11 11.33 35.78
N ARG A 6 -12.78 11.16 34.63
CA ARG A 6 -13.68 10.02 34.39
C ARG A 6 -12.84 8.74 34.43
N LEU A 7 -13.12 7.90 35.43
CA LEU A 7 -12.64 6.53 35.59
C LEU A 7 -13.71 5.53 35.11
N GLU A 8 -14.39 5.85 34.02
CA GLU A 8 -15.40 4.98 33.41
C GLU A 8 -14.79 4.41 32.13
N GLY A 9 -14.42 3.13 32.16
CA GLY A 9 -13.81 2.43 31.03
C GLY A 9 -12.94 1.22 31.37
N PHE A 10 -12.87 0.80 32.64
CA PHE A 10 -12.02 -0.35 33.05
C PHE A 10 -12.73 -1.36 33.97
N LYS A 11 -14.06 -1.30 34.14
CA LYS A 11 -14.78 -2.15 35.10
C LYS A 11 -16.20 -2.57 34.67
N ASN A 12 -16.51 -2.64 33.38
CA ASN A 12 -17.77 -3.25 32.96
C ASN A 12 -17.51 -4.70 32.50
N PRO A 13 -18.04 -5.73 33.20
CA PRO A 13 -17.91 -7.13 32.78
C PRO A 13 -18.60 -7.42 31.42
N GLU A 14 -19.47 -6.52 30.99
CA GLU A 14 -20.15 -6.54 29.69
C GLU A 14 -19.27 -5.99 28.54
N ASP A 15 -18.16 -5.26 28.83
CA ASP A 15 -17.21 -4.76 27.80
C ASP A 15 -16.34 -5.90 27.20
N ILE A 16 -16.51 -7.13 27.68
CA ILE A 16 -15.77 -8.32 27.23
C ILE A 16 -16.40 -8.95 25.96
N TRP A 17 -17.61 -8.54 25.59
CA TRP A 17 -18.39 -9.21 24.53
C TRP A 17 -18.37 -8.55 23.15
N ASP A 18 -17.67 -7.42 22.96
CA ASP A 18 -17.46 -6.79 21.65
C ASP A 18 -16.10 -7.19 21.03
N LEU A 19 -15.60 -8.38 21.32
CA LEU A 19 -14.40 -8.91 20.67
C LEU A 19 -14.79 -9.51 19.32
N GLU A 20 -14.94 -8.66 18.30
CA GLU A 20 -14.83 -9.16 16.93
C GLU A 20 -13.51 -9.93 16.82
N THR A 21 -13.60 -11.20 16.49
CA THR A 21 -12.44 -12.06 16.29
C THR A 21 -11.65 -11.55 15.08
N TYR A 22 -10.35 -11.83 15.05
CA TYR A 22 -9.53 -11.46 13.90
C TYR A 22 -10.09 -12.01 12.58
N ASP A 23 -10.66 -13.21 12.62
CA ASP A 23 -11.33 -13.85 11.49
C ASP A 23 -12.61 -13.12 11.05
N GLU A 24 -13.38 -12.57 12.00
CA GLU A 24 -14.54 -11.73 11.70
C GLU A 24 -14.15 -10.39 11.08
N ILE A 25 -13.02 -9.81 11.51
CA ILE A 25 -12.45 -8.59 10.93
C ILE A 25 -11.90 -8.88 9.52
N LYS A 26 -11.13 -9.96 9.38
CA LYS A 26 -10.56 -10.40 8.10
C LYS A 26 -11.66 -10.65 7.06
N SER A 27 -12.68 -11.44 7.41
CA SER A 27 -13.79 -11.77 6.51
C SER A 27 -14.66 -10.58 6.12
N LYS A 28 -14.80 -9.57 6.99
CA LYS A 28 -15.51 -8.32 6.64
C LYS A 28 -14.72 -7.45 5.68
N ILE A 29 -13.40 -7.44 5.80
CA ILE A 29 -12.55 -6.53 5.03
C ILE A 29 -12.18 -7.18 3.70
N GLU A 30 -12.14 -8.52 3.55
CA GLU A 30 -11.85 -9.26 2.30
C GLU A 30 -12.68 -8.84 1.05
N LYS A 31 -13.63 -7.92 1.19
CA LYS A 31 -14.42 -7.32 0.09
C LYS A 31 -14.17 -5.83 -0.17
N VAL A 32 -13.12 -5.23 0.40
CA VAL A 32 -12.81 -3.80 0.22
C VAL A 32 -12.12 -3.57 -1.13
N SER A 33 -12.63 -2.61 -1.90
CA SER A 33 -12.07 -2.23 -3.20
C SER A 33 -10.64 -1.64 -3.07
N PRO A 34 -9.79 -1.87 -4.09
CA PRO A 34 -8.47 -1.23 -4.22
C PRO A 34 -8.54 0.29 -4.04
N ASN A 35 -7.47 0.88 -3.50
CA ASN A 35 -7.40 2.33 -3.33
C ASN A 35 -6.78 3.00 -4.56
N VAL A 36 -7.58 3.07 -5.63
CA VAL A 36 -7.18 3.62 -6.93
C VAL A 36 -7.86 4.96 -7.16
N ARG A 37 -7.08 5.97 -7.52
CA ARG A 37 -7.56 7.26 -8.04
C ARG A 37 -7.29 7.33 -9.53
N GLU A 38 -8.29 7.74 -10.30
CA GLU A 38 -8.16 7.78 -11.75
C GLU A 38 -8.43 9.19 -12.29
N PHE A 39 -7.49 9.67 -13.10
CA PHE A 39 -7.54 10.94 -13.84
C PHE A 39 -7.48 10.65 -15.33
N VAL A 40 -8.44 9.85 -15.81
CA VAL A 40 -8.48 9.33 -17.17
C VAL A 40 -9.84 9.61 -17.81
N GLN A 41 -9.83 10.14 -19.03
CA GLN A 41 -11.04 10.32 -19.83
C GLN A 41 -11.22 9.12 -20.77
N GLU A 42 -11.83 8.04 -20.27
CA GLU A 42 -11.93 6.77 -21.02
C GLU A 42 -12.52 6.85 -22.43
N HIS A 43 -13.43 7.80 -22.66
CA HIS A 43 -14.09 7.97 -23.95
C HIS A 43 -13.20 8.62 -25.02
N GLU A 44 -12.08 9.22 -24.60
CA GLU A 44 -11.07 9.85 -25.47
C GLU A 44 -9.91 8.90 -25.77
N LEU A 45 -9.85 7.74 -25.13
CA LEU A 45 -8.79 6.76 -25.33
C LEU A 45 -8.99 5.97 -26.62
N ASP A 46 -7.90 5.69 -27.30
CA ASP A 46 -7.88 4.67 -28.34
C ASP A 46 -8.01 3.24 -27.74
N SER A 47 -8.18 2.26 -28.61
CA SER A 47 -8.39 0.87 -28.21
C SER A 47 -7.19 0.25 -27.50
N GLU A 48 -5.97 0.72 -27.77
CA GLU A 48 -4.75 0.18 -27.19
C GLU A 48 -4.57 0.72 -25.77
N THR A 49 -4.68 2.04 -25.60
CA THR A 49 -4.61 2.70 -24.31
C THR A 49 -5.73 2.24 -23.37
N LYS A 50 -6.92 1.98 -23.91
CA LYS A 50 -8.03 1.42 -23.12
C LYS A 50 -7.73 0.00 -22.62
N ARG A 51 -7.13 -0.84 -23.47
CA ARG A 51 -6.72 -2.20 -23.06
C ARG A 51 -5.59 -2.15 -22.03
N CYS A 52 -4.65 -1.23 -22.17
CA CYS A 52 -3.59 -0.98 -21.20
C CYS A 52 -4.18 -0.52 -19.86
N LEU A 53 -5.19 0.36 -19.88
CA LEU A 53 -5.91 0.82 -18.69
C LEU A 53 -6.58 -0.34 -17.96
N ASP A 54 -7.29 -1.21 -18.68
CA ASP A 54 -7.97 -2.36 -18.09
C ASP A 54 -6.97 -3.34 -17.44
N LYS A 55 -5.84 -3.61 -18.09
CA LYS A 55 -4.74 -4.40 -17.51
C LYS A 55 -4.12 -3.72 -16.29
N THR A 56 -3.91 -2.41 -16.34
CA THR A 56 -3.37 -1.62 -15.22
C THR A 56 -4.29 -1.65 -14.00
N ARG A 57 -5.62 -1.56 -14.23
CA ARG A 57 -6.64 -1.72 -13.19
C ARG A 57 -6.62 -3.13 -12.58
N ALA A 58 -6.49 -4.15 -13.42
CA ALA A 58 -6.37 -5.54 -12.96
C ALA A 58 -5.14 -5.71 -12.07
N PHE A 59 -3.97 -5.21 -12.50
CA PHE A 59 -2.74 -5.19 -11.68
C PHE A 59 -2.97 -4.50 -10.33
N CYS A 60 -3.55 -3.30 -10.32
CA CYS A 60 -3.82 -2.58 -9.06
C CYS A 60 -4.75 -3.37 -8.14
N SER A 61 -5.71 -4.10 -8.71
CA SER A 61 -6.67 -4.90 -7.96
C SER A 61 -6.05 -6.16 -7.36
N GLU A 62 -5.33 -6.93 -8.16
CA GLU A 62 -4.70 -8.17 -7.75
C GLU A 62 -3.56 -7.89 -6.75
N LEU A 63 -2.72 -6.88 -7.02
CA LEU A 63 -1.71 -6.43 -6.05
C LEU A 63 -2.34 -5.98 -4.72
N SER A 64 -3.46 -5.26 -4.75
CA SER A 64 -4.14 -4.85 -3.52
C SER A 64 -4.63 -6.03 -2.69
N GLU A 65 -5.11 -7.09 -3.35
CA GLU A 65 -5.58 -8.29 -2.69
C GLU A 65 -4.43 -9.05 -2.03
N GLU A 66 -3.38 -9.36 -2.80
CA GLU A 66 -2.23 -10.10 -2.29
C GLU A 66 -1.49 -9.35 -1.19
N PHE A 67 -1.20 -8.06 -1.41
CA PHE A 67 -0.54 -7.20 -0.43
C PHE A 67 -1.28 -7.23 0.91
N ARG A 68 -2.60 -7.16 0.84
CA ARG A 68 -3.45 -7.17 2.02
C ARG A 68 -3.49 -8.52 2.73
N GLN A 69 -3.56 -9.61 1.99
CA GLN A 69 -3.49 -10.95 2.57
C GLN A 69 -2.19 -11.16 3.36
N VAL A 70 -1.06 -10.72 2.80
CA VAL A 70 0.23 -10.77 3.49
C VAL A 70 0.23 -9.83 4.70
N PHE A 71 -0.24 -8.59 4.54
CA PHE A 71 -0.30 -7.62 5.64
C PHE A 71 -1.10 -8.14 6.84
N LEU A 72 -2.27 -8.72 6.57
CA LEU A 72 -3.13 -9.33 7.58
C LEU A 72 -2.45 -10.55 8.22
N SER A 73 -1.80 -11.40 7.43
CA SER A 73 -1.08 -12.56 7.99
C SER A 73 0.03 -12.12 8.95
N LEU A 74 0.74 -11.04 8.64
CA LEU A 74 1.76 -10.46 9.52
C LEU A 74 1.16 -9.88 10.80
N LEU A 75 0.03 -9.17 10.72
CA LEU A 75 -0.65 -8.69 11.92
C LEU A 75 -1.07 -9.83 12.86
N GLU A 76 -1.55 -10.93 12.28
CA GLU A 76 -1.93 -12.13 13.03
C GLU A 76 -0.71 -12.77 13.71
N GLN A 77 0.41 -12.89 12.99
CA GLN A 77 1.67 -13.40 13.53
C GLN A 77 2.12 -12.56 14.73
N TYR A 78 2.17 -11.24 14.61
CA TYR A 78 2.58 -10.35 15.72
C TYR A 78 1.64 -10.40 16.92
N ARG A 79 0.34 -10.65 16.68
CA ARG A 79 -0.64 -10.84 17.77
C ARG A 79 -0.35 -12.13 18.54
N ASN A 80 0.05 -13.19 17.84
CA ASN A 80 0.28 -14.52 18.41
C ASN A 80 1.70 -14.67 19.00
N GLU A 81 2.69 -13.98 18.45
CA GLU A 81 4.09 -14.06 18.85
C GLU A 81 4.48 -12.91 19.78
N ARG A 82 4.33 -13.09 21.10
CA ARG A 82 4.88 -12.29 22.23
C ARG A 82 4.77 -10.74 22.22
N ARG A 83 4.33 -10.09 21.13
CA ARG A 83 4.35 -8.64 20.90
C ARG A 83 3.01 -7.95 21.15
N GLN A 84 1.99 -8.74 21.50
CA GLN A 84 0.67 -8.32 22.00
C GLN A 84 0.14 -7.01 21.41
N ILE A 85 0.14 -6.87 20.08
CA ILE A 85 -0.45 -5.69 19.42
C ILE A 85 -1.92 -5.60 19.83
N SER A 86 -2.29 -4.48 20.45
CA SER A 86 -3.67 -4.28 20.91
C SER A 86 -4.66 -4.25 19.73
N GLN A 87 -5.87 -4.76 19.93
CA GLN A 87 -6.95 -4.72 18.93
C GLN A 87 -7.21 -3.29 18.44
N LYS A 88 -7.11 -2.28 19.31
CA LYS A 88 -7.25 -0.86 18.96
C LYS A 88 -6.24 -0.39 17.90
N ILE A 89 -5.01 -0.91 17.93
CA ILE A 89 -4.01 -0.58 16.90
C ILE A 89 -4.42 -1.23 15.58
N ILE A 90 -4.82 -2.50 15.60
CA ILE A 90 -5.30 -3.22 14.41
C ILE A 90 -6.48 -2.48 13.78
N ASP A 91 -7.50 -2.15 14.56
CA ASP A 91 -8.68 -1.42 14.10
C ASP A 91 -8.30 -0.08 13.48
N TYR A 92 -7.36 0.64 14.11
CA TYR A 92 -6.86 1.90 13.57
C TYR A 92 -6.16 1.73 12.21
N LEU A 93 -5.33 0.69 12.04
CA LEU A 93 -4.64 0.43 10.77
C LEU A 93 -5.65 0.16 9.65
N LEU A 94 -6.67 -0.66 9.94
CA LEU A 94 -7.68 -1.07 8.98
C LEU A 94 -8.65 0.07 8.65
N GLU A 95 -9.06 0.85 9.65
CA GLU A 95 -9.88 2.06 9.45
C GLU A 95 -9.16 3.07 8.54
N LYS A 96 -7.84 3.19 8.67
CA LYS A 96 -7.01 4.05 7.81
C LYS A 96 -6.58 3.40 6.50
N LYS A 97 -7.01 2.17 6.22
CA LYS A 97 -6.64 1.38 5.04
C LYS A 97 -5.13 1.27 4.84
N PHE A 98 -4.38 1.11 5.94
CA PHE A 98 -2.92 0.92 5.87
C PHE A 98 -2.51 -0.50 5.48
N ASP A 99 -3.48 -1.39 5.35
CA ASP A 99 -3.38 -2.72 4.76
C ASP A 99 -3.41 -2.72 3.23
N LEU A 100 -3.56 -1.55 2.58
CA LEU A 100 -3.67 -1.42 1.13
C LEU A 100 -2.69 -0.38 0.56
N PRO A 101 -2.01 -0.67 -0.57
CA PRO A 101 -1.29 0.34 -1.32
C PRO A 101 -2.25 1.37 -1.93
N ASN A 102 -1.69 2.53 -2.30
CA ASN A 102 -2.43 3.60 -2.97
C ASN A 102 -1.94 3.67 -4.42
N PHE A 103 -2.89 3.80 -5.34
CA PHE A 103 -2.59 3.97 -6.76
C PHE A 103 -3.20 5.25 -7.30
N THR A 104 -2.50 5.88 -8.24
CA THR A 104 -3.06 6.93 -9.09
C THR A 104 -2.76 6.61 -10.54
N ILE A 105 -3.80 6.51 -11.37
CA ILE A 105 -3.69 6.33 -12.82
C ILE A 105 -4.04 7.65 -13.49
N ALA A 106 -3.19 8.14 -14.38
CA ALA A 106 -3.44 9.37 -15.12
C ALA A 106 -3.11 9.23 -16.61
N HIS A 107 -3.75 10.05 -17.44
CA HIS A 107 -3.54 10.11 -18.88
C HIS A 107 -3.61 11.56 -19.38
N GLY A 108 -2.95 11.85 -20.51
CA GLY A 108 -3.01 13.15 -21.17
C GLY A 108 -2.51 14.29 -20.29
N GLU A 109 -3.23 15.42 -20.27
CA GLU A 109 -2.80 16.64 -19.56
C GLU A 109 -2.60 16.43 -18.05
N LYS A 110 -3.32 15.47 -17.45
CA LYS A 110 -3.22 15.17 -16.02
C LYS A 110 -1.89 14.54 -15.61
N VAL A 111 -1.20 13.90 -16.55
CA VAL A 111 0.14 13.34 -16.32
C VAL A 111 1.12 14.47 -15.97
N GLN A 112 1.12 15.54 -16.78
CA GLN A 112 2.02 16.68 -16.60
C GLN A 112 1.68 17.50 -15.34
N GLU A 113 0.40 17.59 -14.98
CA GLU A 113 -0.01 18.19 -13.70
C GLU A 113 0.54 17.40 -12.49
N LEU A 114 0.42 16.07 -12.52
CA LEU A 114 0.91 15.20 -11.43
C LEU A 114 2.43 15.23 -11.30
N LEU A 115 3.17 15.14 -12.40
CA LEU A 115 4.63 15.19 -12.36
C LEU A 115 5.13 16.53 -11.78
N LYS A 116 4.47 17.64 -12.11
CA LYS A 116 4.74 18.95 -11.50
C LYS A 116 4.40 18.98 -10.01
N GLU A 117 3.29 18.39 -9.58
CA GLU A 117 2.96 18.26 -8.16
C GLU A 117 4.02 17.47 -7.38
N TYR A 118 4.66 16.52 -8.05
CA TYR A 118 5.72 15.68 -7.49
C TYR A 118 7.12 16.29 -7.60
N ASP A 119 7.24 17.51 -8.13
CA ASP A 119 8.52 18.20 -8.36
C ASP A 119 9.47 17.40 -9.27
N LEU A 120 8.90 16.64 -10.22
CA LEU A 120 9.63 15.84 -11.20
C LEU A 120 9.60 16.54 -12.57
N ASP A 121 10.78 16.88 -13.08
CA ASP A 121 10.98 17.46 -14.40
C ASP A 121 11.40 16.36 -15.39
N VAL A 122 10.45 15.50 -15.73
CA VAL A 122 10.66 14.36 -16.65
C VAL A 122 9.69 14.45 -17.81
N GLU A 123 10.21 14.36 -19.03
CA GLU A 123 9.38 14.18 -20.22
C GLU A 123 8.92 12.73 -20.31
N VAL A 124 7.61 12.53 -20.22
CA VAL A 124 6.95 11.24 -20.46
C VAL A 124 6.12 11.34 -21.73
N ASN A 125 5.89 10.21 -22.39
CA ASN A 125 5.02 10.16 -23.56
C ASN A 125 3.57 10.43 -23.09
N GLY A 126 3.04 11.60 -23.44
CA GLY A 126 1.68 12.00 -23.06
C GLY A 126 0.55 11.14 -23.62
N GLN A 127 0.86 10.15 -24.48
CA GLN A 127 -0.08 9.13 -24.96
C GLN A 127 -0.14 7.89 -24.06
N ASN A 128 0.86 7.68 -23.21
CA ASN A 128 0.91 6.54 -22.31
C ASN A 128 0.19 6.86 -20.99
N LEU A 129 -0.21 5.81 -20.27
CA LEU A 129 -0.76 5.97 -18.92
C LEU A 129 0.37 6.16 -17.93
N LEU A 130 0.18 7.04 -16.95
CA LEU A 130 1.06 7.14 -15.79
C LEU A 130 0.42 6.39 -14.61
N LEU A 131 1.10 5.38 -14.08
CA LEU A 131 0.74 4.70 -12.84
C LEU A 131 1.68 5.16 -11.72
N VAL A 132 1.09 5.73 -10.68
CA VAL A 132 1.79 6.10 -9.45
C VAL A 132 1.42 5.09 -8.37
N PHE A 133 2.41 4.40 -7.85
CA PHE A 133 2.29 3.50 -6.72
C PHE A 133 2.85 4.15 -5.46
N GLN A 134 2.08 4.07 -4.37
CA GLN A 134 2.48 4.58 -3.07
C GLN A 134 2.17 3.58 -1.96
N LEU A 135 3.20 3.24 -1.19
CA LEU A 135 3.08 2.42 0.00
C LEU A 135 2.15 3.07 1.03
N PRO A 136 1.46 2.26 1.86
CA PRO A 136 0.79 2.77 3.05
C PRO A 136 1.71 3.67 3.87
N LYS A 137 1.17 4.76 4.41
CA LYS A 137 1.96 5.80 5.11
C LYS A 137 2.95 5.25 6.15
N PRO A 138 2.59 4.28 7.02
CA PRO A 138 3.55 3.74 7.97
C PRO A 138 4.74 3.06 7.29
N LEU A 139 4.51 2.29 6.24
CA LEU A 139 5.56 1.62 5.48
C LEU A 139 6.43 2.62 4.72
N ALA A 140 5.83 3.60 4.05
CA ALA A 140 6.58 4.62 3.33
C ALA A 140 7.54 5.43 4.24
N GLN A 141 7.15 5.67 5.50
CA GLN A 141 7.90 6.53 6.42
C GLN A 141 8.84 5.77 7.36
N PHE A 142 8.50 4.53 7.72
CA PHE A 142 9.13 3.80 8.80
C PHE A 142 9.66 2.43 8.37
N TRP A 143 9.87 2.19 7.07
CA TRP A 143 10.41 0.93 6.52
C TRP A 143 11.74 0.49 7.14
N TRP A 144 12.48 1.36 7.81
CA TRP A 144 13.76 1.05 8.46
C TRP A 144 13.62 0.68 9.95
N LYS A 145 12.42 0.84 10.55
CA LYS A 145 12.20 0.61 11.99
C LYS A 145 11.93 -0.85 12.30
N GLY A 146 12.76 -1.44 13.15
CA GLY A 146 12.59 -2.81 13.64
C GLY A 146 13.09 -3.89 12.68
N GLY A 147 13.09 -5.13 13.19
CA GLY A 147 13.46 -6.31 12.41
C GLY A 147 14.97 -6.44 12.20
N ALA A 148 15.73 -6.26 13.28
CA ALA A 148 17.19 -6.15 13.23
C ALA A 148 17.92 -7.42 12.80
N ASP A 149 17.28 -8.57 13.00
CA ASP A 149 17.81 -9.87 12.63
C ASP A 149 17.99 -10.04 11.10
N SER A 150 17.38 -9.18 10.27
CA SER A 150 17.36 -9.34 8.80
C SER A 150 18.10 -8.25 8.00
N TRP A 151 18.47 -7.12 8.60
CA TRP A 151 19.13 -5.98 7.90
C TRP A 151 20.46 -5.54 8.52
N GLY A 152 20.94 -6.18 9.59
CA GLY A 152 22.18 -5.78 10.25
C GLY A 152 22.15 -4.32 10.71
N ASP A 153 23.25 -3.59 10.54
CA ASP A 153 23.47 -2.23 11.07
C ASP A 153 22.48 -1.15 10.59
N MET A 154 21.64 -1.42 9.57
CA MET A 154 20.67 -0.47 9.00
C MET A 154 19.32 -0.43 9.73
N SER A 155 19.13 -1.30 10.72
CA SER A 155 17.90 -1.46 11.48
C SER A 155 18.01 -0.84 12.87
N GLU A 156 16.90 -0.33 13.40
CA GLU A 156 16.80 0.06 14.81
C GLU A 156 15.90 -0.93 15.55
N ASP A 157 16.40 -1.49 16.67
CA ASP A 157 15.59 -2.31 17.56
C ASP A 157 14.39 -1.50 18.09
N VAL A 158 13.24 -2.14 18.14
CA VAL A 158 12.02 -1.57 18.72
C VAL A 158 11.54 -2.41 19.89
N GLU A 159 10.86 -1.77 20.84
CA GLU A 159 10.28 -2.45 22.01
C GLU A 159 9.22 -3.47 21.59
N ASP A 160 9.03 -4.52 22.40
CA ASP A 160 8.16 -5.66 22.09
C ASP A 160 6.71 -5.29 21.78
N ASP A 161 6.22 -4.11 22.21
CA ASP A 161 4.85 -3.65 22.00
C ASP A 161 4.66 -2.79 20.72
N ILE A 162 5.68 -2.70 19.86
CA ILE A 162 5.69 -1.84 18.67
C ILE A 162 5.70 -2.67 17.38
N ILE A 163 4.92 -2.23 16.38
CA ILE A 163 4.97 -2.80 15.03
C ILE A 163 6.32 -2.50 14.39
N GLU A 164 7.02 -3.56 13.98
CA GLU A 164 8.23 -3.44 13.17
C GLU A 164 7.86 -3.22 11.71
N TRP A 165 7.70 -1.96 11.34
CA TRP A 165 7.42 -1.56 9.97
C TRP A 165 8.48 -2.03 8.98
N GLY A 166 9.73 -2.22 9.43
CA GLY A 166 10.78 -2.78 8.59
C GLY A 166 10.64 -4.27 8.30
N HIS A 167 10.07 -5.06 9.22
CA HIS A 167 9.70 -6.44 8.91
C HIS A 167 8.54 -6.47 7.93
N PHE A 168 7.47 -5.70 8.17
CA PHE A 168 6.36 -5.61 7.22
C PHE A 168 6.81 -5.19 5.82
N TYR A 169 7.69 -4.19 5.73
CA TYR A 169 8.23 -3.75 4.45
C TYR A 169 8.96 -4.86 3.70
N ARG A 170 9.79 -5.66 4.39
CA ARG A 170 10.51 -6.79 3.79
C ARG A 170 9.60 -7.88 3.25
N GLU A 171 8.49 -8.14 3.93
CA GLU A 171 7.56 -9.19 3.55
C GLU A 171 6.61 -8.71 2.44
N LEU A 172 6.29 -7.42 2.40
CA LEU A 172 5.33 -6.85 1.45
C LEU A 172 5.95 -6.38 0.13
N MET A 173 7.20 -5.91 0.11
CA MET A 173 7.84 -5.50 -1.14
C MET A 173 8.06 -6.64 -2.15
N PRO A 174 8.43 -7.86 -1.74
CA PRO A 174 8.46 -9.01 -2.64
C PRO A 174 7.13 -9.23 -3.34
N VAL A 175 5.99 -9.09 -2.65
CA VAL A 175 4.65 -9.19 -3.27
C VAL A 175 4.49 -8.16 -4.40
N VAL A 176 4.92 -6.91 -4.16
CA VAL A 176 4.88 -5.85 -5.19
C VAL A 176 5.75 -6.22 -6.40
N TRP A 177 6.96 -6.72 -6.18
CA TRP A 177 7.90 -7.04 -7.26
C TRP A 177 7.54 -8.30 -8.02
N GLU A 178 7.03 -9.32 -7.33
CA GLU A 178 6.55 -10.56 -7.94
C GLU A 178 5.34 -10.28 -8.81
N GLU A 179 4.40 -9.47 -8.33
CA GLU A 179 3.20 -9.10 -9.07
C GLU A 179 3.50 -8.20 -10.27
N GLN A 180 4.41 -7.24 -10.11
CA GLN A 180 4.93 -6.45 -11.24
C GLN A 180 5.55 -7.39 -12.29
N GLY A 181 6.44 -8.30 -11.86
CA GLY A 181 7.09 -9.27 -12.74
C GLY A 181 6.10 -10.21 -13.42
N ARG A 182 5.04 -10.65 -12.75
CA ARG A 182 3.98 -11.47 -13.33
C ARG A 182 3.29 -10.71 -14.46
N TYR A 183 2.88 -9.46 -14.23
CA TYR A 183 2.22 -8.66 -15.26
C TYR A 183 3.13 -8.30 -16.44
N GLU A 184 4.43 -8.10 -16.17
CA GLU A 184 5.44 -7.89 -17.21
C GLU A 184 5.59 -9.11 -18.12
N ASN A 185 5.68 -10.31 -17.54
CA ASN A 185 6.02 -11.52 -18.29
C ASN A 185 4.79 -12.24 -18.86
N GLU A 186 3.63 -12.19 -18.20
CA GLU A 186 2.46 -13.01 -18.54
C GLU A 186 1.29 -12.20 -19.10
N ASN A 187 1.15 -10.93 -18.69
CA ASN A 187 -0.04 -10.12 -19.02
C ASN A 187 0.25 -9.04 -20.08
N GLY A 188 1.49 -8.89 -20.52
CA GLY A 188 1.85 -7.99 -21.60
C GLY A 188 1.88 -6.51 -21.20
N LEU A 189 2.05 -6.18 -19.91
CA LEU A 189 2.27 -4.80 -19.46
C LEU A 189 3.76 -4.49 -19.43
N ASP A 190 4.15 -3.28 -19.79
CA ASP A 190 5.49 -2.75 -19.54
C ASP A 190 5.42 -1.66 -18.48
N PHE A 191 6.34 -1.71 -17.50
CA PHE A 191 6.45 -0.75 -16.40
C PHE A 191 7.72 0.08 -16.56
N SER A 192 7.66 1.06 -17.47
CA SER A 192 8.78 1.96 -17.72
C SER A 192 8.95 2.94 -16.56
N ARG A 193 9.92 2.69 -15.68
CA ARG A 193 10.13 3.47 -14.45
C ARG A 193 10.55 4.92 -14.75
N VAL A 194 9.79 5.87 -14.21
CA VAL A 194 9.98 7.32 -14.40
C VAL A 194 10.88 7.93 -13.31
N ASN A 195 10.71 7.53 -12.05
CA ASN A 195 11.55 8.01 -10.93
C ASN A 195 12.82 7.15 -10.75
N GLY A 196 13.96 7.76 -10.42
CA GLY A 196 15.22 7.05 -10.23
C GLY A 196 15.24 6.06 -9.05
N VAL A 197 16.26 5.20 -9.01
CA VAL A 197 16.50 4.31 -7.86
C VAL A 197 16.79 5.15 -6.63
N GLY A 198 16.05 4.91 -5.54
CA GLY A 198 16.15 5.69 -4.31
C GLY A 198 15.37 7.01 -4.32
N GLU A 199 14.88 7.46 -5.47
CA GLU A 199 14.08 8.68 -5.58
C GLU A 199 12.61 8.39 -5.27
N HIS A 200 12.22 8.54 -4.01
CA HIS A 200 10.83 8.42 -3.58
C HIS A 200 10.50 9.54 -2.59
N ASP A 201 9.23 9.97 -2.56
CA ASP A 201 8.71 10.86 -1.53
C ASP A 201 7.70 10.08 -0.67
N PRO A 202 8.01 9.78 0.60
CA PRO A 202 7.14 9.04 1.52
C PRO A 202 5.72 9.62 1.71
N LYS A 203 5.45 10.83 1.21
CA LYS A 203 4.14 11.48 1.25
C LYS A 203 3.43 11.50 -0.11
N LYS A 204 4.14 11.32 -1.22
CA LYS A 204 3.59 11.53 -2.57
C LYS A 204 3.64 10.27 -3.44
N TYR A 205 4.80 9.62 -3.56
CA TYR A 205 4.99 8.48 -4.45
C TYR A 205 6.16 7.58 -4.02
N TYR A 206 6.07 6.30 -4.36
CA TYR A 206 7.15 5.32 -4.18
C TYR A 206 7.71 4.88 -5.53
N TYR A 207 6.84 4.43 -6.43
CA TYR A 207 7.16 4.21 -7.83
C TYR A 207 6.24 5.00 -8.72
N ILE A 208 6.80 5.46 -9.84
CA ILE A 208 6.08 6.07 -10.94
C ILE A 208 6.48 5.29 -12.18
N TRP A 209 5.48 4.73 -12.86
CA TRP A 209 5.67 3.96 -14.06
C TRP A 209 4.87 4.61 -15.19
N GLU A 210 5.52 4.75 -16.33
CA GLU A 210 4.84 4.89 -17.60
C GLU A 210 4.42 3.48 -18.04
N MET A 211 3.11 3.29 -18.18
CA MET A 211 2.52 2.01 -18.54
C MET A 211 2.31 1.96 -20.04
N SER A 212 2.78 0.88 -20.65
CA SER A 212 2.46 0.54 -22.03
C SER A 212 2.18 -0.96 -22.15
N GLU A 213 1.80 -1.40 -23.34
CA GLU A 213 1.76 -2.83 -23.66
C GLU A 213 2.93 -3.14 -24.59
N TRP A 214 3.62 -4.26 -24.35
CA TRP A 214 4.59 -4.76 -25.31
C TRP A 214 3.89 -5.63 -26.37
N GLU A 215 4.25 -5.43 -27.64
CA GLU A 215 3.79 -6.27 -28.75
C GLU A 215 4.54 -7.60 -28.72
N ASN A 216 3.80 -8.73 -28.77
CA ASN A 216 4.36 -10.06 -29.05
C ASN A 216 4.74 -10.19 -30.53
#